data_AF-A0A1A9Z195-F1
#
_entry.id   AF-A0A1A9Z195-F1
#
_cell.length_a   1.000
_cell.length_b   1.000
_cell.length_c   1.000
_cell.angle_alpha   90.00
_cell.angle_beta   90.00
_cell.angle_gamma   90.00
#
_symmetry.space_group_name_H-M   'P 1'
#
loop_
_entity.id
_entity.type
_entity.pdbx_description
1 polymer ?
#
loop_
_entity_poly.entity_id
_entity_poly.type
_entity_poly.pdbx_seq_one_letter_code
_entity_poly.pdbx_strand_id
1 'polypeptide(L)'
;MARYLGPMLKLSRREGTDLFFKSGIRVIETKCKIDQLPGQHGIKKPRLSDYGMQLREKQKIKLNDVIQIHPNSKKQSRIQAAIEISEQREKNSWIEVDLIKMQGILKKFPDRSELSSEINEHLIRDCNMQNSITEFLKPRLVDIEQISNTHARITLEPLERGFGHTLGNALRRILLSSMPGYAVTEVEIDGILHEYSIKEGIKEDILEVLLNLKELAVIIQSNKDSAILSLSKSGIGIVTASDIIHDGNIEICHPEHILCHLTHEQASINMRIKVQRGRGYVPAVSRMHIEDRPIGRLLLDACYSPVERISYNVQAARVEQRTDLDKLIIDMETNGTIDPESAIRRAATILSEQLEAFIDLRDVRQPEIKEEKPEFDPILLRPVDDLELTVRSANCLKAESIHYIGDLVQRTEVELLKTPNLGKKSLTEIKDVLATRNLTLGMRLDNWPPASIS
;
A
#
# COMPACT_ATOMS: atom_id res chain seq x y z
N MET A 1 1.92 -59.40 -32.32
CA MET A 1 1.19 -58.24 -32.90
C MET A 1 2.16 -57.08 -33.00
N ALA A 2 2.51 -56.66 -34.22
CA ALA A 2 3.59 -55.69 -34.47
C ALA A 2 3.27 -54.30 -33.88
N ARG A 3 4.25 -53.68 -33.20
CA ARG A 3 4.16 -52.29 -32.73
C ARG A 3 4.69 -51.34 -33.80
N TYR A 4 3.89 -50.34 -34.13
CA TYR A 4 4.24 -49.25 -35.05
C TYR A 4 5.28 -48.31 -34.40
N LEU A 5 6.40 -48.07 -35.09
CA LEU A 5 7.52 -47.23 -34.64
C LEU A 5 7.57 -45.87 -35.39
N GLY A 6 6.47 -45.44 -36.01
CA GLY A 6 6.39 -44.14 -36.67
C GLY A 6 6.23 -42.97 -35.70
N PRO A 7 6.51 -41.71 -36.13
CA PRO A 7 6.43 -40.53 -35.28
C PRO A 7 4.97 -40.20 -34.92
N MET A 8 4.54 -40.67 -33.76
CA MET A 8 3.19 -40.50 -33.17
C MET A 8 2.68 -39.04 -33.23
N LEU A 9 3.58 -38.06 -33.11
CA LEU A 9 3.26 -36.62 -33.13
C LEU A 9 2.70 -36.10 -34.46
N LYS A 10 3.03 -36.75 -35.59
CA LYS A 10 2.57 -36.30 -36.91
C LYS A 10 1.13 -36.72 -37.20
N LEU A 11 0.72 -37.89 -36.70
CA LEU A 11 -0.64 -38.41 -36.81
C LEU A 11 -1.61 -37.65 -35.90
N SER A 12 -1.27 -37.42 -34.62
CA SER A 12 -2.12 -36.62 -33.72
C SER A 12 -2.34 -35.19 -34.21
N ARG A 13 -1.35 -34.56 -34.85
CA ARG A 13 -1.53 -33.23 -35.47
C ARG A 13 -2.45 -33.24 -36.68
N ARG A 14 -2.49 -34.34 -37.43
CA ARG A 14 -3.31 -34.43 -38.64
C ARG A 14 -4.78 -34.69 -38.29
N GLU A 15 -5.04 -35.46 -37.24
CA GLU A 15 -6.40 -35.91 -36.89
C GLU A 15 -7.03 -35.16 -35.70
N GLY A 16 -6.30 -34.23 -35.07
CA GLY A 16 -6.85 -33.32 -34.06
C GLY A 16 -7.48 -34.00 -32.84
N THR A 17 -7.12 -35.25 -32.56
CA THR A 17 -7.67 -36.05 -31.48
C THR A 17 -6.56 -36.70 -30.65
N ASP A 18 -6.79 -36.77 -29.35
CA ASP A 18 -5.88 -37.40 -28.39
C ASP A 18 -6.06 -38.92 -28.46
N LEU A 19 -5.00 -39.64 -28.85
CA LEU A 19 -5.01 -41.10 -28.86
C LEU A 19 -4.89 -41.59 -27.41
N PHE A 20 -6.06 -41.78 -26.78
CA PHE A 20 -6.31 -42.29 -25.44
C PHE A 20 -5.16 -43.12 -24.85
N PHE A 21 -4.50 -42.63 -23.79
CA PHE A 21 -4.20 -43.40 -22.58
C PHE A 21 -3.85 -42.47 -21.39
N LYS A 22 -4.45 -42.82 -20.24
CA LYS A 22 -4.31 -42.24 -18.89
C LYS A 22 -2.89 -41.72 -18.53
N SER A 23 -2.61 -40.44 -18.76
CA SER A 23 -1.46 -39.78 -18.14
C SER A 23 -1.80 -38.34 -17.73
N GLY A 24 -1.66 -38.04 -16.44
CA GLY A 24 -1.93 -36.72 -15.86
C GLY A 24 -0.89 -35.67 -16.25
N ILE A 25 -0.88 -35.23 -17.50
CA ILE A 25 0.07 -34.24 -18.01
C ILE A 25 -0.72 -33.10 -18.67
N ARG A 26 -0.44 -31.87 -18.21
CA ARG A 26 -1.05 -30.61 -18.70
C ARG A 26 -0.89 -30.43 -20.21
N VAL A 27 -1.89 -29.75 -20.78
CA VAL A 27 -2.03 -29.39 -22.20
C VAL A 27 -0.73 -28.80 -22.79
N ILE A 28 -0.44 -29.14 -24.05
CA ILE A 28 0.79 -28.81 -24.78
C ILE A 28 1.14 -27.31 -24.79
N GLU A 29 0.13 -26.45 -24.69
CA GLU A 29 0.28 -24.99 -24.59
C GLU A 29 1.14 -24.55 -23.40
N THR A 30 1.12 -25.33 -22.32
CA THR A 30 1.92 -25.02 -21.12
C THR A 30 3.40 -25.36 -21.25
N LYS A 31 3.79 -26.21 -22.23
CA LYS A 31 5.18 -26.64 -22.41
C LYS A 31 5.91 -25.91 -23.54
N CYS A 32 5.21 -25.50 -24.61
CA CYS A 32 5.83 -24.83 -25.75
C CYS A 32 4.93 -23.72 -26.30
N LYS A 33 5.48 -22.52 -26.49
CA LYS A 33 4.83 -21.45 -27.27
C LYS A 33 4.69 -21.93 -28.72
N ILE A 34 3.46 -22.13 -29.18
CA ILE A 34 3.16 -22.70 -30.50
C ILE A 34 3.69 -21.80 -31.64
N ASP A 35 3.82 -20.49 -31.36
CA ASP A 35 4.28 -19.47 -32.32
C ASP A 35 5.82 -19.40 -32.45
N GLN A 36 6.59 -20.14 -31.64
CA GLN A 36 8.05 -20.15 -31.71
C GLN A 36 8.58 -21.39 -32.44
N LEU A 37 9.36 -21.17 -33.51
CA LEU A 37 10.04 -22.26 -34.21
C LEU A 37 11.04 -22.98 -33.27
N PRO A 38 11.17 -24.32 -33.36
CA PRO A 38 12.08 -25.09 -32.52
C PRO A 38 13.54 -24.61 -32.66
N GLY A 39 14.19 -24.31 -31.54
CA GLY A 39 15.60 -23.86 -31.48
C GLY A 39 15.83 -22.42 -31.04
N GLN A 40 14.77 -21.60 -30.91
CA GLN A 40 14.90 -20.21 -30.42
C GLN A 40 14.60 -20.08 -28.93
N HIS A 41 15.56 -20.47 -28.08
CA HIS A 41 15.54 -20.08 -26.67
C HIS A 41 16.26 -18.74 -26.49
N GLY A 42 15.51 -17.74 -25.99
CA GLY A 42 16.02 -16.42 -25.67
C GLY A 42 15.70 -15.37 -26.73
N ILE A 43 14.52 -14.74 -26.61
CA ILE A 43 14.35 -13.39 -27.13
C ILE A 43 15.27 -12.52 -26.29
N LYS A 44 16.52 -12.34 -26.74
CA LYS A 44 17.43 -11.37 -26.15
C LYS A 44 16.76 -10.01 -26.33
N LYS A 45 16.53 -9.28 -25.22
CA LYS A 45 16.32 -7.82 -25.29
C LYS A 45 17.38 -7.29 -26.28
N PRO A 46 17.03 -6.44 -27.25
CA PRO A 46 18.02 -5.92 -28.18
C PRO A 46 19.10 -5.24 -27.34
N ARG A 47 20.28 -5.85 -27.27
CA ARG A 47 21.45 -5.17 -26.72
C ARG A 47 21.71 -4.02 -27.66
N LEU A 48 21.83 -2.81 -27.11
CA LEU A 48 22.26 -1.65 -27.88
C LEU A 48 23.53 -2.07 -28.61
N SER A 49 23.59 -1.88 -29.93
CA SER A 49 24.79 -2.23 -30.69
C SER A 49 25.98 -1.47 -30.12
N ASP A 50 27.21 -1.99 -30.27
CA ASP A 50 28.41 -1.28 -29.84
C ASP A 50 28.48 0.12 -30.48
N TYR A 51 27.94 0.26 -31.70
CA TYR A 51 27.72 1.54 -32.37
C TYR A 51 26.74 2.45 -31.62
N GLY A 52 25.61 1.93 -31.12
CA GLY A 52 24.65 2.69 -30.32
C GLY A 52 25.19 3.11 -28.95
N MET A 53 26.05 2.30 -28.33
CA MET A 53 26.78 2.68 -27.11
C MET A 53 27.79 3.81 -27.41
N GLN A 54 28.57 3.68 -28.49
CA GLN A 54 29.49 4.73 -28.93
C GLN A 54 28.77 6.03 -29.32
N LEU A 55 27.58 5.94 -29.94
CA LEU A 55 26.79 7.12 -30.29
C LEU A 55 26.32 7.85 -29.03
N ARG A 56 25.87 7.12 -27.99
CA ARG A 56 25.52 7.70 -26.68
C ARG A 56 26.72 8.34 -25.99
N GLU A 57 27.89 7.71 -26.04
CA GLU A 57 29.12 8.29 -25.48
C GLU A 57 29.56 9.55 -26.22
N LYS A 58 29.39 9.60 -27.55
CA LYS A 58 29.65 10.79 -28.37
C LYS A 58 28.66 11.93 -28.13
N GLN A 59 27.46 11.63 -27.62
CA GLN A 59 26.42 12.62 -27.30
C GLN A 59 26.56 13.21 -25.88
N LYS A 60 27.48 12.69 -25.05
CA LYS A 60 27.77 13.29 -23.74
C LYS A 60 28.60 14.55 -23.91
N ILE A 61 28.14 15.64 -23.29
CA ILE A 61 28.83 16.93 -23.27
C ILE A 61 30.10 16.78 -22.42
N LYS A 62 31.24 17.18 -22.97
CA LYS A 62 32.52 17.24 -22.26
C LYS A 62 32.83 18.68 -21.86
N LEU A 63 33.79 18.82 -20.95
CA LEU A 63 34.34 20.11 -20.56
C LEU A 63 34.92 20.81 -21.79
N ASN A 64 34.60 22.10 -21.94
CA ASN A 64 34.94 22.98 -23.06
C ASN A 64 34.25 22.67 -24.40
N ASP A 65 33.25 21.79 -24.43
CA ASP A 65 32.45 21.61 -25.64
C ASP A 65 31.60 22.86 -25.93
N VAL A 66 31.57 23.26 -27.21
CA VAL A 66 30.76 24.37 -27.71
C VAL A 66 29.39 23.85 -28.13
N ILE A 67 28.37 24.23 -27.38
CA ILE A 67 26.98 23.90 -27.67
C ILE A 67 26.39 25.05 -28.49
N GLN A 68 25.88 24.75 -29.68
CA GLN A 68 25.28 25.74 -30.57
C GLN A 68 23.84 25.38 -30.92
N ILE A 69 22.97 26.39 -30.97
CA ILE A 69 21.61 26.24 -31.50
C ILE A 69 21.66 26.07 -33.02
N HIS A 70 21.02 25.01 -33.53
CA HIS A 70 20.92 24.75 -34.96
C HIS A 70 20.35 25.97 -35.72
N PRO A 71 20.92 26.37 -36.87
CA PRO A 71 20.58 27.63 -37.56
C PRO A 71 19.09 27.78 -37.88
N ASN A 72 18.41 26.69 -38.24
CA ASN A 72 16.97 26.71 -38.53
C ASN A 72 16.10 27.00 -37.30
N SER A 73 16.60 26.71 -36.10
CA SER A 73 15.87 26.87 -34.84
C SER A 73 16.08 28.25 -34.21
N LYS A 74 17.08 29.03 -34.65
CA LYS A 74 17.40 30.36 -34.09
C LYS A 74 16.26 31.39 -34.20
N LYS A 75 15.31 31.17 -35.12
CA LYS A 75 14.14 32.05 -35.34
C LYS A 75 12.91 31.66 -34.51
N GLN A 76 12.95 30.56 -33.75
CA GLN A 76 11.81 30.13 -32.94
C GLN A 76 11.61 31.06 -31.74
N SER A 77 10.39 31.55 -31.54
CA SER A 77 10.04 32.50 -30.48
C SER A 77 10.36 31.97 -29.07
N ARG A 78 10.21 30.67 -28.84
CA ARG A 78 10.56 30.02 -27.57
C ARG A 78 12.05 30.15 -27.22
N ILE A 79 12.92 30.04 -28.21
CA ILE A 79 14.37 30.13 -28.02
C ILE A 79 14.77 31.58 -27.72
N GLN A 80 14.16 32.54 -28.42
CA GLN A 80 14.40 33.96 -28.18
C GLN A 80 13.95 34.40 -26.78
N ALA A 81 12.73 33.99 -26.36
CA ALA A 81 12.22 34.25 -25.03
C ALA A 81 13.09 33.61 -23.93
N ALA A 82 13.61 32.39 -24.14
CA ALA A 82 14.49 31.73 -23.17
C ALA A 82 15.85 32.44 -23.03
N ILE A 83 16.41 32.97 -24.11
CA ILE A 83 17.66 33.74 -24.09
C ILE A 83 17.46 35.07 -23.36
N GLU A 84 16.34 35.76 -23.58
CA GLU A 84 15.97 37.00 -22.91
C GLU A 84 15.76 36.80 -21.40
N ILE A 85 15.12 35.72 -21.00
CA ILE A 85 14.98 35.32 -19.59
C ILE A 85 16.34 34.99 -18.96
N SER A 86 17.25 34.37 -19.72
CA SER A 86 18.60 34.06 -19.24
C SER A 86 19.44 35.31 -19.03
N GLU A 87 19.19 36.41 -19.75
CA GLU A 87 19.87 37.69 -19.56
C GLU A 87 19.46 38.38 -18.26
N GLN A 88 18.22 38.17 -17.82
CA GLN A 88 17.69 38.69 -16.56
C GLN A 88 18.19 37.93 -15.33
N ARG A 89 18.81 36.75 -15.50
CA ARG A 89 19.36 35.93 -14.40
C ARG A 89 20.83 36.24 -14.15
N GLU A 90 21.27 36.02 -12.90
CA GLU A 90 22.69 36.13 -12.54
C GLU A 90 23.54 35.14 -13.36
N LYS A 91 24.74 35.58 -13.76
CA LYS A 91 25.63 34.78 -14.60
C LYS A 91 26.19 33.60 -13.80
N ASN A 92 25.87 32.40 -14.25
CA ASN A 92 26.39 31.16 -13.68
C ASN A 92 27.91 31.04 -13.90
N SER A 93 28.65 30.54 -12.89
CA SER A 93 30.10 30.36 -12.97
C SER A 93 30.55 29.20 -13.86
N TRP A 94 29.63 28.30 -14.23
CA TRP A 94 29.92 27.03 -14.89
C TRP A 94 29.64 27.00 -16.41
N ILE A 95 28.89 27.97 -16.95
CA ILE A 95 28.65 28.14 -18.39
C ILE A 95 29.01 29.56 -18.81
N GLU A 96 29.69 29.68 -19.94
CA GLU A 96 29.86 30.94 -20.66
C GLU A 96 28.94 30.96 -21.89
N VAL A 97 28.10 31.99 -22.02
CA VAL A 97 27.13 32.11 -23.11
C VAL A 97 27.45 33.31 -23.99
N ASP A 98 27.65 33.05 -25.28
CA ASP A 98 27.76 34.04 -26.34
C ASP A 98 26.38 34.28 -26.97
N LEU A 99 25.72 35.37 -26.57
CA LEU A 99 24.36 35.73 -27.00
C LEU A 99 24.27 36.01 -28.52
N ILE A 100 25.29 36.67 -29.09
CA ILE A 100 25.31 37.04 -30.51
C ILE A 100 25.38 35.79 -31.42
N LYS A 101 26.17 34.79 -31.02
CA LYS A 101 26.34 33.56 -31.78
C LYS A 101 25.31 32.49 -31.42
N MET A 102 24.57 32.67 -30.32
CA MET A 102 23.72 31.66 -29.67
C MET A 102 24.52 30.36 -29.42
N GLN A 103 25.66 30.52 -28.77
CA GLN A 103 26.60 29.46 -28.42
C GLN A 103 26.86 29.49 -26.91
N GLY A 104 27.07 28.32 -26.30
CA GLY A 104 27.45 28.18 -24.90
C GLY A 104 28.63 27.23 -24.75
N ILE A 105 29.55 27.55 -23.84
CA ILE A 105 30.73 26.75 -23.51
C ILE A 105 30.62 26.30 -22.06
N LEU A 106 30.72 24.99 -21.83
CA LEU A 106 30.71 24.40 -20.49
C LEU A 106 32.11 24.48 -19.87
N LYS A 107 32.31 25.33 -18.86
CA LYS A 107 33.62 25.51 -18.19
C LYS A 107 33.87 24.49 -17.08
N LYS A 108 32.85 24.19 -16.29
CA LYS A 108 32.90 23.18 -15.21
C LYS A 108 31.55 22.47 -15.09
N PHE A 109 31.54 21.25 -14.53
CA PHE A 109 30.28 20.63 -14.12
C PHE A 109 29.79 21.32 -12.82
N PRO A 110 28.50 21.66 -12.72
CA PRO A 110 27.97 22.33 -11.53
C PRO A 110 27.92 21.36 -10.34
N ASP A 111 28.29 21.86 -9.16
CA ASP A 111 28.07 21.17 -7.89
C ASP A 111 26.63 21.39 -7.40
N ARG A 112 26.10 20.47 -6.58
CA ARG A 112 24.68 20.48 -6.15
C ARG A 112 24.25 21.79 -5.47
N SER A 113 25.16 22.48 -4.80
CA SER A 113 24.93 23.77 -4.15
C SER A 113 24.81 24.96 -5.13
N GLU A 114 25.30 24.82 -6.36
CA GLU A 114 25.25 25.86 -7.40
C GLU A 114 23.95 25.80 -8.24
N LEU A 115 23.12 24.80 -8.00
CA LEU A 115 21.80 24.64 -8.62
C LEU A 115 20.74 25.29 -7.73
N SER A 116 19.88 26.14 -8.31
CA SER A 116 18.79 26.77 -7.56
C SER A 116 17.86 25.71 -6.98
N SER A 117 17.50 25.84 -5.70
CA SER A 117 16.55 24.98 -4.99
C SER A 117 15.12 25.00 -5.58
N GLU A 118 14.81 25.94 -6.47
CA GLU A 118 13.57 26.01 -7.26
C GLU A 118 13.53 25.04 -8.46
N ILE A 119 14.61 24.32 -8.73
CA ILE A 119 14.53 23.19 -9.63
C ILE A 119 13.66 22.15 -8.92
N ASN A 120 12.40 22.03 -9.33
CA ASN A 120 11.58 20.87 -9.04
C ASN A 120 12.40 19.63 -9.41
N GLU A 121 13.01 18.96 -8.42
CA GLU A 121 13.77 17.72 -8.64
C GLU A 121 12.90 16.64 -9.32
N HIS A 122 11.57 16.77 -9.17
CA HIS A 122 10.57 16.05 -9.96
C HIS A 122 10.73 16.25 -11.48
N LEU A 123 10.90 17.49 -11.96
CA LEU A 123 10.94 17.81 -13.40
C LEU A 123 12.23 17.36 -14.11
N ILE A 124 13.36 17.31 -13.39
CA ILE A 124 14.62 16.76 -13.92
C ILE A 124 14.64 15.23 -13.89
N ARG A 125 13.98 14.61 -12.91
CA ARG A 125 13.64 13.18 -13.02
C ARG A 125 12.80 12.94 -14.27
N ASP A 126 11.82 13.79 -14.57
CA ASP A 126 10.92 13.64 -15.72
C ASP A 126 11.61 13.83 -17.08
N CYS A 127 12.59 14.73 -17.21
CA CYS A 127 13.33 14.91 -18.48
C CYS A 127 14.38 13.80 -18.74
N ASN A 128 14.90 13.17 -17.69
CA ASN A 128 15.72 11.95 -17.80
C ASN A 128 14.86 10.67 -17.81
N MET A 129 13.54 10.77 -17.64
CA MET A 129 12.61 9.70 -17.95
C MET A 129 12.41 9.64 -19.46
N GLN A 130 13.33 8.94 -20.13
CA GLN A 130 12.88 7.97 -21.11
C GLN A 130 11.82 7.12 -20.39
N ASN A 131 10.53 7.37 -20.66
CA ASN A 131 9.34 6.64 -20.18
C ASN A 131 9.70 5.58 -19.16
N SER A 132 9.66 5.90 -17.87
CA SER A 132 9.90 4.85 -16.89
C SER A 132 8.78 3.82 -17.08
N ILE A 133 9.17 2.61 -17.46
CA ILE A 133 8.30 1.42 -17.57
C ILE A 133 7.72 1.03 -16.19
N THR A 134 8.00 1.83 -15.15
CA THR A 134 7.87 1.49 -13.74
C THR A 134 6.71 2.19 -13.05
N GLU A 135 6.06 3.18 -13.66
CA GLU A 135 4.96 3.90 -13.01
C GLU A 135 3.60 3.41 -13.52
N PHE A 136 2.92 2.64 -12.67
CA PHE A 136 1.58 2.11 -12.93
C PHE A 136 0.54 3.21 -12.78
N LEU A 137 -0.42 3.27 -13.71
CA LEU A 137 -1.60 4.11 -13.55
C LEU A 137 -2.40 3.66 -12.31
N LYS A 138 -2.73 4.61 -11.43
CA LYS A 138 -3.59 4.33 -10.28
C LYS A 138 -5.05 4.28 -10.76
N PRO A 139 -5.76 3.15 -10.59
CA PRO A 139 -7.15 3.06 -10.98
C PRO A 139 -8.00 4.02 -10.16
N ARG A 140 -8.99 4.63 -10.80
CA ARG A 140 -10.02 5.41 -10.13
C ARG A 140 -11.34 4.67 -10.23
N LEU A 141 -12.20 4.91 -9.24
CA LEU A 141 -13.59 4.50 -9.33
C LEU A 141 -14.27 5.48 -10.30
N VAL A 142 -14.69 4.98 -11.46
CA VAL A 142 -15.18 5.85 -12.54
C VAL A 142 -16.70 5.93 -12.52
N ASP A 143 -17.37 4.79 -12.37
CA ASP A 143 -18.82 4.73 -12.47
C ASP A 143 -19.42 3.68 -11.52
N ILE A 144 -20.57 4.01 -10.94
CA ILE A 144 -21.38 3.16 -10.07
C ILE A 144 -22.81 3.21 -10.59
N GLU A 145 -23.20 2.19 -11.33
CA GLU A 145 -24.57 1.97 -11.78
C GLU A 145 -25.32 1.20 -10.69
N GLN A 146 -26.12 1.90 -9.87
CA GLN A 146 -27.05 1.23 -8.95
C GLN A 146 -28.28 0.77 -9.72
N ILE A 147 -28.44 -0.55 -9.86
CA ILE A 147 -29.59 -1.16 -10.53
C ILE A 147 -30.73 -1.37 -9.52
N SER A 148 -30.37 -1.71 -8.28
CA SER A 148 -31.25 -1.83 -7.12
C SER A 148 -30.50 -1.39 -5.85
N ASN A 149 -31.20 -1.29 -4.72
CA ASN A 149 -30.57 -1.03 -3.42
C ASN A 149 -29.57 -2.15 -3.03
N THR A 150 -29.85 -3.37 -3.47
CA THR A 150 -29.03 -4.57 -3.21
C THR A 150 -28.10 -4.92 -4.37
N HIS A 151 -28.27 -4.32 -5.55
CA HIS A 151 -27.58 -4.72 -6.78
C HIS A 151 -26.91 -3.53 -7.46
N ALA A 152 -25.60 -3.59 -7.61
CA ALA A 152 -24.84 -2.53 -8.25
C ALA A 152 -23.78 -3.07 -9.19
N ARG A 153 -23.55 -2.32 -10.27
CA ARG A 153 -22.45 -2.52 -11.18
C ARG A 153 -21.44 -1.39 -11.03
N ILE A 154 -20.20 -1.76 -10.74
CA ILE A 154 -19.12 -0.84 -10.41
C ILE A 154 -18.02 -1.00 -11.45
N THR A 155 -17.52 0.12 -11.96
CA THR A 155 -16.46 0.13 -12.98
C THR A 155 -15.19 0.83 -12.49
N LEU A 156 -14.05 0.15 -12.70
CA LEU A 156 -12.72 0.64 -12.39
C LEU A 156 -11.90 0.78 -13.67
N GLU A 157 -11.39 1.98 -13.91
CA GLU A 157 -10.59 2.37 -15.06
C GLU A 157 -9.70 3.59 -14.69
N PRO A 158 -8.48 3.75 -15.24
CA PRO A 158 -7.72 2.80 -16.05
C PRO A 158 -6.96 1.77 -15.20
N LEU A 159 -6.88 0.53 -15.70
CA LEU A 159 -5.99 -0.50 -15.17
C LEU A 159 -4.92 -0.87 -16.20
N GLU A 160 -3.72 -1.17 -15.74
CA GLU A 160 -2.70 -1.75 -16.60
C GLU A 160 -3.11 -3.16 -17.05
N ARG A 161 -2.58 -3.58 -18.20
CA ARG A 161 -2.90 -4.87 -18.80
C ARG A 161 -2.67 -6.03 -17.83
N GLY A 162 -3.70 -6.85 -17.63
CA GLY A 162 -3.70 -8.03 -16.75
C GLY A 162 -4.01 -7.73 -15.28
N PHE A 163 -4.00 -6.46 -14.85
CA PHE A 163 -4.41 -6.09 -13.50
C PHE A 163 -5.90 -6.28 -13.29
N GLY A 164 -6.73 -6.16 -14.34
CA GLY A 164 -8.17 -6.41 -14.26
C GLY A 164 -8.50 -7.79 -13.68
N HIS A 165 -7.84 -8.84 -14.18
CA HIS A 165 -8.06 -10.20 -13.69
C HIS A 165 -7.51 -10.41 -12.27
N THR A 166 -6.36 -9.80 -11.97
CA THR A 166 -5.70 -9.96 -10.66
C THR A 166 -6.52 -9.30 -9.56
N LEU A 167 -6.91 -8.04 -9.76
CA LEU A 167 -7.73 -7.28 -8.82
C LEU A 167 -9.16 -7.82 -8.75
N GLY A 168 -9.79 -8.14 -9.89
CA GLY A 168 -11.14 -8.68 -9.92
C GLY A 168 -11.26 -10.00 -9.14
N ASN A 169 -10.32 -10.92 -9.34
CA ASN A 169 -10.30 -12.19 -8.61
C ASN A 169 -9.97 -11.99 -7.12
N ALA A 170 -9.03 -11.11 -6.79
CA ALA A 170 -8.67 -10.84 -5.39
C ALA A 170 -9.85 -10.22 -4.62
N LEU A 171 -10.48 -9.18 -5.17
CA LEU A 171 -11.65 -8.53 -4.58
C LEU A 171 -12.82 -9.51 -4.45
N ARG A 172 -13.10 -10.31 -5.48
CA ARG A 172 -14.14 -11.35 -5.43
C ARG A 172 -13.94 -12.31 -4.25
N ARG A 173 -12.70 -12.78 -4.02
CA ARG A 173 -12.39 -13.70 -2.92
C ARG A 173 -12.59 -13.04 -1.56
N ILE A 174 -12.15 -11.80 -1.40
CA ILE A 174 -12.28 -11.07 -0.13
C ILE A 174 -13.75 -10.79 0.18
N LEU A 175 -14.51 -10.33 -0.82
CA LEU A 175 -15.92 -10.02 -0.67
C LEU A 175 -16.75 -11.23 -0.25
N LEU A 176 -16.50 -12.41 -0.81
CA LEU A 176 -17.22 -13.65 -0.45
C LEU A 176 -16.73 -14.31 0.85
N SER A 177 -15.46 -14.11 1.24
CA SER A 177 -14.85 -14.89 2.32
C SER A 177 -14.60 -14.12 3.60
N SER A 178 -14.29 -12.83 3.54
CA SER A 178 -13.67 -12.09 4.64
C SER A 178 -14.48 -10.88 5.11
N MET A 179 -15.62 -10.63 4.49
CA MET A 179 -16.51 -9.55 4.92
C MET A 179 -17.11 -9.88 6.28
N PRO A 180 -17.05 -8.94 7.24
CA PRO A 180 -17.73 -9.09 8.52
C PRO A 180 -19.23 -8.91 8.34
N GLY A 181 -20.02 -9.71 9.04
CA GLY A 181 -21.47 -9.57 9.06
C GLY A 181 -22.09 -10.32 10.23
N TYR A 182 -23.40 -10.22 10.33
CA TYR A 182 -24.21 -10.85 11.36
C TYR A 182 -25.01 -12.00 10.75
N ALA A 183 -25.06 -13.12 11.45
CA ALA A 183 -25.83 -14.29 11.03
C ALA A 183 -26.49 -14.95 12.23
N VAL A 184 -27.62 -15.61 11.98
CA VAL A 184 -28.29 -16.46 12.97
C VAL A 184 -27.42 -17.70 13.23
N THR A 185 -27.14 -18.00 14.50
CA THR A 185 -26.28 -19.13 14.89
C THR A 185 -27.00 -20.20 15.70
N GLU A 186 -27.89 -19.80 16.59
CA GLU A 186 -28.68 -20.68 17.45
C GLU A 186 -30.14 -20.26 17.40
N VAL A 187 -31.05 -21.24 17.36
CA VAL A 187 -32.49 -21.01 17.46
C VAL A 187 -33.06 -21.97 18.50
N GLU A 188 -33.85 -21.44 19.42
CA GLU A 188 -34.57 -22.22 20.41
C GLU A 188 -36.06 -22.00 20.18
N ILE A 189 -36.81 -23.07 19.88
CA ILE A 189 -38.23 -22.98 19.56
C ILE A 189 -39.02 -23.76 20.61
N ASP A 190 -40.08 -23.14 21.15
CA ASP A 190 -40.89 -23.74 22.19
C ASP A 190 -41.58 -25.02 21.68
N GLY A 191 -41.37 -26.13 22.40
CA GLY A 191 -41.96 -27.44 22.11
C GLY A 191 -41.17 -28.29 21.11
N ILE A 192 -40.01 -27.84 20.63
CA ILE A 192 -39.17 -28.56 19.67
C ILE A 192 -37.84 -28.96 20.30
N LEU A 193 -37.52 -30.25 20.20
CA LEU A 193 -36.29 -30.82 20.76
C LEU A 193 -35.19 -30.98 19.71
N HIS A 194 -35.57 -31.20 18.45
CA HIS A 194 -34.67 -31.53 17.34
C HIS A 194 -35.23 -31.03 16.00
N GLU A 195 -34.36 -30.88 15.00
CA GLU A 195 -34.65 -30.19 13.73
C GLU A 195 -35.64 -30.95 12.82
N TYR A 196 -35.80 -32.26 13.03
CA TYR A 196 -36.69 -33.12 12.23
C TYR A 196 -38.11 -33.24 12.79
N SER A 197 -38.42 -32.56 13.89
CA SER A 197 -39.77 -32.60 14.45
C SER A 197 -40.72 -31.73 13.63
N ILE A 198 -42.00 -32.08 13.66
CA ILE A 198 -43.09 -31.28 13.08
C ILE A 198 -43.84 -30.63 14.24
N LYS A 199 -44.22 -29.36 14.10
CA LYS A 199 -45.03 -28.64 15.09
C LYS A 199 -46.44 -28.44 14.55
N GLU A 200 -47.41 -28.92 15.31
CA GLU A 200 -48.83 -28.81 14.95
C GLU A 200 -49.25 -27.33 14.81
N GLY A 201 -49.95 -27.02 13.71
CA GLY A 201 -50.40 -25.66 13.40
C GLY A 201 -49.41 -24.77 12.64
N ILE A 202 -48.22 -25.28 12.32
CA ILE A 202 -47.32 -24.68 11.31
C ILE A 202 -47.42 -25.50 10.03
N LYS A 203 -47.47 -24.83 8.88
CA LYS A 203 -47.55 -25.50 7.57
C LYS A 203 -46.22 -26.11 7.13
N GLU A 204 -45.11 -25.42 7.40
CA GLU A 204 -43.76 -25.81 7.01
C GLU A 204 -43.09 -26.76 8.03
N ASP A 205 -42.10 -27.51 7.57
CA ASP A 205 -41.22 -28.30 8.44
C ASP A 205 -40.26 -27.38 9.20
N ILE A 206 -39.81 -27.79 10.39
CA ILE A 206 -38.88 -26.99 11.19
C ILE A 206 -37.55 -26.76 10.47
N LEU A 207 -37.10 -27.71 9.65
CA LEU A 207 -35.92 -27.53 8.80
C LEU A 207 -36.09 -26.37 7.79
N GLU A 208 -37.27 -26.21 7.21
CA GLU A 208 -37.59 -25.13 6.28
C GLU A 208 -37.66 -23.78 7.02
N VAL A 209 -38.28 -23.74 8.20
CA VAL A 209 -38.27 -22.54 9.06
C VAL A 209 -36.85 -22.13 9.43
N LEU A 210 -35.99 -23.09 9.76
CA LEU A 210 -34.58 -22.86 10.06
C LEU A 210 -33.80 -22.34 8.84
N LEU A 211 -34.12 -22.81 7.63
CA LEU A 211 -33.52 -22.32 6.40
C LEU A 211 -33.95 -20.86 6.13
N ASN A 212 -35.24 -20.54 6.30
CA ASN A 212 -35.74 -19.17 6.15
C ASN A 212 -35.11 -18.21 7.18
N LEU A 213 -34.89 -18.67 8.41
CA LEU A 213 -34.19 -17.91 9.44
C LEU A 213 -32.71 -17.66 9.09
N LYS A 214 -32.08 -18.53 8.31
CA LYS A 214 -30.68 -18.34 7.86
C LYS A 214 -30.54 -17.20 6.85
N GLU A 215 -31.58 -16.93 6.08
CA GLU A 215 -31.62 -15.82 5.10
C GLU A 215 -31.93 -14.46 5.75
N LEU A 216 -32.23 -14.43 7.06
CA LEU A 216 -32.54 -13.20 7.78
C LEU A 216 -31.33 -12.25 7.80
N ALA A 217 -31.48 -11.09 7.15
CA ALA A 217 -30.50 -10.01 7.12
C ALA A 217 -30.69 -9.07 8.32
N VAL A 218 -29.70 -9.02 9.22
CA VAL A 218 -29.74 -8.23 10.45
C VAL A 218 -28.51 -7.32 10.54
N ILE A 219 -28.74 -6.05 10.88
CA ILE A 219 -27.70 -5.08 11.24
C ILE A 219 -27.78 -4.81 12.73
N ILE A 220 -26.63 -4.82 13.41
CA ILE A 220 -26.53 -4.39 14.81
C ILE A 220 -25.64 -3.15 14.82
N GLN A 221 -26.21 -2.01 15.21
CA GLN A 221 -25.50 -0.72 15.24
C GLN A 221 -24.52 -0.63 16.43
N SER A 222 -24.81 -1.37 17.50
CA SER A 222 -23.88 -1.52 18.62
C SER A 222 -22.73 -2.46 18.26
N ASN A 223 -21.50 -2.15 18.72
CA ASN A 223 -20.34 -3.04 18.57
C ASN A 223 -20.40 -4.29 19.48
N LYS A 224 -21.59 -4.88 19.64
CA LYS A 224 -21.82 -6.13 20.37
C LYS A 224 -21.58 -7.30 19.41
N ASP A 225 -20.92 -8.35 19.92
CA ASP A 225 -20.63 -9.56 19.13
C ASP A 225 -21.80 -10.53 19.07
N SER A 226 -22.79 -10.40 19.95
CA SER A 226 -24.00 -11.22 19.94
C SER A 226 -25.23 -10.47 20.44
N ALA A 227 -26.39 -10.87 19.91
CA ALA A 227 -27.71 -10.42 20.35
C ALA A 227 -28.70 -11.59 20.33
N ILE A 228 -29.73 -11.49 21.16
CA ILE A 228 -30.84 -12.45 21.20
C ILE A 228 -32.10 -11.70 20.80
N LEU A 229 -32.79 -12.22 19.80
CA LEU A 229 -34.06 -11.76 19.30
C LEU A 229 -35.16 -12.72 19.77
N SER A 230 -36.35 -12.21 20.07
CA SER A 230 -37.50 -13.05 20.41
C SER A 230 -38.60 -12.85 19.39
N LEU A 231 -39.20 -13.94 18.91
CA LEU A 231 -40.39 -13.89 18.07
C LEU A 231 -41.54 -14.59 18.79
N SER A 232 -42.69 -13.92 18.83
CA SER A 232 -43.93 -14.45 19.42
C SER A 232 -45.11 -14.09 18.53
N LYS A 233 -45.74 -15.09 17.91
CA LYS A 233 -46.92 -14.91 17.06
C LYS A 233 -47.96 -15.98 17.35
N SER A 234 -49.23 -15.58 17.37
CA SER A 234 -50.38 -16.47 17.56
C SER A 234 -51.49 -16.15 16.56
N GLY A 235 -52.34 -17.14 16.29
CA GLY A 235 -53.46 -17.04 15.35
C GLY A 235 -53.09 -17.41 13.92
N ILE A 236 -54.10 -17.47 13.06
CA ILE A 236 -53.93 -17.81 11.63
C ILE A 236 -53.25 -16.65 10.91
N GLY A 237 -52.17 -16.92 10.19
CA GLY A 237 -51.48 -15.88 9.43
C GLY A 237 -50.07 -16.23 8.98
N ILE A 238 -49.48 -15.30 8.23
CA ILE A 238 -48.08 -15.37 7.80
C ILE A 238 -47.23 -14.77 8.92
N VAL A 239 -46.14 -15.46 9.28
CA VAL A 239 -45.13 -14.97 10.21
C VAL A 239 -43.99 -14.36 9.40
N THR A 240 -43.82 -13.05 9.52
CA THR A 240 -42.78 -12.30 8.79
C THR A 240 -41.67 -11.87 9.75
N ALA A 241 -40.53 -11.45 9.19
CA ALA A 241 -39.42 -10.91 9.98
C ALA A 241 -39.79 -9.65 10.78
N SER A 242 -40.82 -8.90 10.35
CA SER A 242 -41.38 -7.78 11.11
C SER A 242 -42.01 -8.17 12.46
N ASP A 243 -42.40 -9.43 12.64
CA ASP A 243 -42.97 -9.92 13.90
C ASP A 243 -41.88 -10.23 14.96
N ILE A 244 -40.61 -10.07 14.62
CA ILE A 244 -39.49 -10.24 15.55
C ILE A 244 -39.42 -9.04 16.50
N ILE A 245 -39.46 -9.32 17.80
CA ILE A 245 -39.22 -8.35 18.86
C ILE A 245 -37.71 -8.17 18.99
N HIS A 246 -37.26 -6.94 18.77
CA HIS A 246 -35.85 -6.58 18.81
C HIS A 246 -35.63 -5.29 19.62
N ASP A 247 -34.41 -5.12 20.12
CA ASP A 247 -33.99 -3.87 20.75
C ASP A 247 -33.81 -2.77 19.69
N GLY A 248 -33.88 -1.49 20.08
CA GLY A 248 -33.72 -0.35 19.17
C GLY A 248 -32.34 -0.24 18.49
N ASN A 249 -31.36 -1.04 18.90
CA ASN A 249 -30.02 -1.07 18.30
C ASN A 249 -29.88 -2.10 17.16
N ILE A 250 -30.95 -2.84 16.89
CA ILE A 250 -31.00 -3.90 15.88
C ILE A 250 -31.98 -3.47 14.80
N GLU A 251 -31.55 -3.62 13.55
CA GLU A 251 -32.32 -3.28 12.36
C GLU A 251 -32.41 -4.50 11.45
N ILE A 252 -33.62 -4.78 10.97
CA ILE A 252 -33.90 -5.89 10.04
C ILE A 252 -34.08 -5.28 8.66
N CYS A 253 -33.20 -5.61 7.71
CA CYS A 253 -33.21 -4.99 6.38
C CYS A 253 -34.42 -5.42 5.53
N HIS A 254 -34.87 -6.67 5.71
CA HIS A 254 -35.97 -7.26 4.95
C HIS A 254 -37.13 -7.65 5.87
N PRO A 255 -37.99 -6.69 6.29
CA PRO A 255 -39.08 -6.96 7.23
C PRO A 255 -40.19 -7.85 6.64
N GLU A 256 -40.33 -7.87 5.31
CA GLU A 256 -41.33 -8.67 4.59
C GLU A 256 -40.94 -10.15 4.44
N HIS A 257 -39.72 -10.53 4.83
CA HIS A 257 -39.23 -11.90 4.70
C HIS A 257 -40.12 -12.88 5.47
N ILE A 258 -40.63 -13.89 4.78
CA ILE A 258 -41.56 -14.88 5.35
C ILE A 258 -40.75 -15.96 6.06
N LEU A 259 -41.08 -16.20 7.33
CA LEU A 259 -40.45 -17.25 8.13
C LEU A 259 -41.26 -18.55 8.10
N CYS A 260 -42.58 -18.47 8.31
CA CYS A 260 -43.50 -19.60 8.28
C CYS A 260 -44.97 -19.16 8.20
N HIS A 261 -45.88 -20.12 8.04
CA HIS A 261 -47.32 -19.92 7.99
C HIS A 261 -48.03 -20.68 9.11
N LEU A 262 -48.87 -19.98 9.87
CA LEU A 262 -49.73 -20.55 10.92
C LEU A 262 -51.12 -20.88 10.36
N THR A 263 -51.55 -22.13 10.52
CA THR A 263 -52.77 -22.67 9.89
C THR A 263 -53.98 -22.74 10.83
N HIS A 264 -53.79 -22.78 12.14
CA HIS A 264 -54.86 -22.90 13.15
C HIS A 264 -54.99 -21.65 14.03
N GLU A 265 -56.20 -21.36 14.51
CA GLU A 265 -56.46 -20.19 15.39
C GLU A 265 -55.76 -20.30 16.75
N GLN A 266 -55.54 -21.51 17.23
CA GLN A 266 -54.86 -21.79 18.49
C GLN A 266 -53.35 -22.04 18.32
N ALA A 267 -52.82 -22.00 17.09
CA ALA A 267 -51.40 -22.19 16.86
C ALA A 267 -50.62 -20.97 17.36
N SER A 268 -49.52 -21.23 18.08
CA SER A 268 -48.59 -20.20 18.52
C SER A 268 -47.15 -20.64 18.31
N ILE A 269 -46.34 -19.72 17.81
CA ILE A 269 -44.91 -19.92 17.65
C ILE A 269 -44.15 -18.90 18.51
N ASN A 270 -43.33 -19.43 19.40
CA ASN A 270 -42.39 -18.68 20.22
C ASN A 270 -41.01 -19.23 19.93
N MET A 271 -40.07 -18.34 19.62
CA MET A 271 -38.68 -18.72 19.44
C MET A 271 -37.72 -17.63 19.90
N ARG A 272 -36.55 -18.07 20.38
CA ARG A 272 -35.39 -17.21 20.66
C ARG A 272 -34.33 -17.45 19.60
N ILE A 273 -33.96 -16.38 18.89
CA ILE A 273 -33.03 -16.40 17.77
C ILE A 273 -31.76 -15.68 18.23
N LYS A 274 -30.63 -16.39 18.26
CA LYS A 274 -29.34 -15.79 18.60
C LYS A 274 -28.62 -15.41 17.32
N VAL A 275 -28.25 -14.14 17.23
CA VAL A 275 -27.47 -13.57 16.13
C VAL A 275 -26.07 -13.29 16.65
N GLN A 276 -25.05 -13.66 15.88
CA GLN A 276 -23.66 -13.38 16.22
C GLN A 276 -22.94 -12.70 15.06
N ARG A 277 -21.93 -11.90 15.41
CA ARG A 277 -21.00 -11.32 14.46
C ARG A 277 -19.92 -12.35 14.10
N GLY A 278 -19.56 -12.42 12.84
CA GLY A 278 -18.49 -13.28 12.37
C GLY A 278 -17.98 -12.87 11.01
N ARG A 279 -17.23 -13.78 10.38
CA ARG A 279 -16.72 -13.62 9.02
C ARG A 279 -16.73 -14.95 8.30
N GLY A 280 -16.99 -14.91 6.99
CA GLY A 280 -17.00 -16.08 6.13
C GLY A 280 -18.10 -17.09 6.50
N TYR A 281 -17.82 -18.36 6.21
CA TYR A 281 -18.71 -19.47 6.49
C TYR A 281 -18.17 -20.32 7.64
N VAL A 282 -19.02 -20.56 8.64
CA VAL A 282 -18.67 -21.42 9.78
C VAL A 282 -19.77 -22.46 9.97
N PRO A 283 -19.48 -23.76 9.78
CA PRO A 283 -20.48 -24.81 9.94
C PRO A 283 -20.82 -25.03 11.42
N ALA A 284 -22.06 -25.42 11.70
CA ALA A 284 -22.59 -25.68 13.03
C ALA A 284 -21.72 -26.67 13.83
N VAL A 285 -21.23 -27.73 13.18
CA VAL A 285 -20.38 -28.76 13.80
C VAL A 285 -19.08 -28.19 14.35
N SER A 286 -18.49 -27.20 13.68
CA SER A 286 -17.22 -26.59 14.13
C SER A 286 -17.40 -25.70 15.37
N ARG A 287 -18.62 -25.20 15.62
CA ARG A 287 -18.98 -24.42 16.82
C ARG A 287 -19.54 -25.27 17.95
N MET A 288 -19.64 -26.59 17.77
CA MET A 288 -20.10 -27.48 18.84
C MET A 288 -19.06 -27.50 19.96
N HIS A 289 -19.25 -26.62 20.95
CA HIS A 289 -18.65 -26.79 22.27
C HIS A 289 -19.47 -27.84 23.03
N ILE A 290 -18.77 -28.81 23.61
CA ILE A 290 -19.35 -30.01 24.25
C ILE A 290 -19.96 -29.70 25.63
N GLU A 291 -19.67 -28.53 26.20
CA GLU A 291 -20.11 -28.17 27.55
C GLU A 291 -21.53 -27.57 27.56
N ASP A 292 -22.44 -28.29 28.21
CA ASP A 292 -23.79 -27.90 28.64
C ASP A 292 -24.72 -27.27 27.59
N ARG A 293 -25.06 -28.06 26.56
CA ARG A 293 -26.17 -27.72 25.65
C ARG A 293 -27.51 -28.17 26.24
N PRO A 294 -28.45 -27.26 26.54
CA PRO A 294 -29.82 -27.65 26.87
C PRO A 294 -30.49 -28.29 25.65
N ILE A 295 -31.28 -29.33 25.90
CA ILE A 295 -32.09 -30.00 24.87
C ILE A 295 -33.09 -28.96 24.31
N GLY A 296 -33.19 -28.85 22.98
CA GLY A 296 -34.08 -27.89 22.30
C GLY A 296 -33.38 -26.64 21.72
N ARG A 297 -32.09 -26.41 21.99
CA ARG A 297 -31.31 -25.39 21.28
C ARG A 297 -30.80 -25.95 19.95
N LEU A 298 -31.33 -25.50 18.82
CA LEU A 298 -30.95 -25.89 17.46
C LEU A 298 -29.78 -25.03 16.97
N LEU A 299 -28.81 -25.63 16.27
CA LEU A 299 -27.62 -24.94 15.78
C LEU A 299 -27.68 -24.85 14.27
N LEU A 300 -27.48 -23.65 13.73
CA LEU A 300 -27.47 -23.42 12.28
C LEU A 300 -26.07 -23.19 11.78
N ASP A 301 -25.81 -23.50 10.52
CA ASP A 301 -24.60 -23.03 9.85
C ASP A 301 -24.66 -21.51 9.69
N ALA A 302 -23.57 -20.82 10.01
CA ALA A 302 -23.56 -19.35 9.91
C ALA A 302 -22.83 -18.89 8.64
N CYS A 303 -23.56 -18.15 7.81
CA CYS A 303 -23.03 -17.41 6.68
C CYS A 303 -22.97 -15.93 7.08
N TYR A 304 -21.80 -15.44 7.49
CA TYR A 304 -21.64 -14.03 7.91
C TYR A 304 -21.38 -13.08 6.75
N SER A 305 -21.33 -13.57 5.50
CA SER A 305 -21.07 -12.73 4.33
C SER A 305 -22.32 -11.96 3.94
N PRO A 306 -22.26 -10.61 3.87
CA PRO A 306 -23.37 -9.79 3.38
C PRO A 306 -23.48 -9.79 1.84
N VAL A 307 -22.46 -10.30 1.14
CA VAL A 307 -22.44 -10.42 -0.32
C VAL A 307 -22.90 -11.82 -0.71
N GLU A 308 -23.96 -11.90 -1.52
CA GLU A 308 -24.52 -13.17 -1.99
C GLU A 308 -23.90 -13.60 -3.31
N ARG A 309 -23.80 -12.67 -4.26
CA ARG A 309 -23.29 -12.94 -5.60
C ARG A 309 -22.36 -11.82 -6.05
N ILE A 310 -21.28 -12.24 -6.68
CA ILE A 310 -20.35 -11.33 -7.33
C ILE A 310 -19.81 -11.95 -8.61
N SER A 311 -19.88 -11.18 -9.68
CA SER A 311 -19.29 -11.49 -10.97
C SER A 311 -18.40 -10.33 -11.41
N TYR A 312 -17.35 -10.62 -12.16
CA TYR A 312 -16.49 -9.58 -12.72
C TYR A 312 -16.17 -9.89 -14.17
N ASN A 313 -16.11 -8.84 -14.98
CA ASN A 313 -15.75 -8.88 -16.38
C ASN A 313 -14.63 -7.88 -16.63
N VAL A 314 -13.65 -8.29 -17.44
CA VAL A 314 -12.54 -7.42 -17.87
C VAL A 314 -12.74 -7.08 -19.33
N GLN A 315 -12.73 -5.80 -19.67
CA GLN A 315 -12.86 -5.28 -21.03
C GLN A 315 -11.65 -4.41 -21.36
N ALA A 316 -11.39 -4.16 -22.65
CA ALA A 316 -10.34 -3.23 -23.05
C ALA A 316 -10.81 -1.78 -22.86
N ALA A 317 -10.00 -0.96 -22.20
CA ALA A 317 -10.18 0.48 -22.05
C ALA A 317 -9.32 1.23 -23.06
N ARG A 318 -9.88 2.29 -23.64
CA ARG A 318 -9.11 3.28 -24.40
C ARG A 318 -9.10 4.58 -23.65
N VAL A 319 -7.94 4.95 -23.09
CA VAL A 319 -7.75 6.23 -22.44
C VAL A 319 -6.77 7.04 -23.26
N GLU A 320 -7.27 8.15 -23.82
CA GLU A 320 -6.53 9.05 -24.70
C GLU A 320 -5.92 8.32 -25.92
N GLN A 321 -4.59 8.22 -25.97
CA GLN A 321 -3.84 7.54 -27.04
C GLN A 321 -3.48 6.08 -26.71
N ARG A 322 -3.68 5.62 -25.46
CA ARG A 322 -3.39 4.24 -25.06
C ARG A 322 -4.64 3.36 -25.21
N THR A 323 -4.47 2.20 -25.85
CA THR A 323 -5.53 1.23 -26.14
C THR A 323 -5.32 -0.12 -25.47
N ASP A 324 -4.23 -0.27 -24.71
CA ASP A 324 -3.75 -1.51 -24.10
C ASP A 324 -4.10 -1.60 -22.60
N LEU A 325 -5.01 -0.75 -22.14
CA LEU A 325 -5.48 -0.71 -20.76
C LEU A 325 -6.70 -1.61 -20.56
N ASP A 326 -6.91 -2.04 -19.32
CA ASP A 326 -8.06 -2.82 -18.91
C ASP A 326 -9.09 -1.93 -18.19
N LYS A 327 -10.36 -2.28 -18.36
CA LYS A 327 -11.51 -1.84 -17.58
C LYS A 327 -12.05 -3.04 -16.81
N LEU A 328 -12.17 -2.91 -15.49
CA LEU A 328 -12.75 -3.93 -14.63
C LEU A 328 -14.19 -3.54 -14.28
N ILE A 329 -15.14 -4.39 -14.65
CA ILE A 329 -16.56 -4.25 -14.33
C ILE A 329 -16.90 -5.31 -13.29
N ILE A 330 -17.35 -4.89 -12.12
CA ILE A 330 -17.79 -5.77 -11.03
C ILE A 330 -19.29 -5.61 -10.91
N ASP A 331 -20.01 -6.72 -11.00
CA ASP A 331 -21.46 -6.79 -10.86
C ASP A 331 -21.75 -7.59 -9.58
N MET A 332 -22.32 -6.93 -8.58
CA MET A 332 -22.42 -7.44 -7.21
C MET A 332 -23.81 -7.28 -6.63
N GLU A 333 -24.18 -8.25 -5.80
CA GLU A 333 -25.48 -8.39 -5.16
C GLU A 333 -25.28 -8.65 -3.67
N THR A 334 -25.85 -7.79 -2.83
CA THR A 334 -25.79 -7.84 -1.37
C THR A 334 -27.17 -8.15 -0.79
N ASN A 335 -27.22 -8.66 0.42
CA ASN A 335 -28.47 -8.88 1.15
C ASN A 335 -29.02 -7.60 1.82
N GLY A 336 -28.62 -6.41 1.34
CA GLY A 336 -29.09 -5.12 1.87
C GLY A 336 -28.45 -4.66 3.18
N THR A 337 -27.63 -5.49 3.84
CA THR A 337 -26.96 -5.09 5.10
C THR A 337 -25.81 -4.10 4.90
N ILE A 338 -25.24 -4.06 3.69
CA ILE A 338 -24.14 -3.17 3.32
C ILE A 338 -24.35 -2.66 1.89
N ASP A 339 -24.04 -1.38 1.70
CA ASP A 339 -24.02 -0.80 0.37
C ASP A 339 -22.89 -1.43 -0.47
N PRO A 340 -23.15 -1.76 -1.75
CA PRO A 340 -22.15 -2.31 -2.67
C PRO A 340 -20.85 -1.51 -2.73
N GLU A 341 -20.93 -0.17 -2.75
CA GLU A 341 -19.74 0.70 -2.76
C GLU A 341 -18.92 0.55 -1.47
N SER A 342 -19.59 0.63 -0.32
CA SER A 342 -18.97 0.47 1.00
C SER A 342 -18.33 -0.91 1.15
N ALA A 343 -18.95 -1.95 0.60
CA ALA A 343 -18.40 -3.29 0.58
C ALA A 343 -17.09 -3.38 -0.22
N ILE A 344 -17.02 -2.79 -1.42
CA ILE A 344 -15.77 -2.75 -2.21
C ILE A 344 -14.68 -1.97 -1.49
N ARG A 345 -15.01 -0.81 -0.91
CA ARG A 345 -14.05 -0.01 -0.13
C ARG A 345 -13.47 -0.82 1.01
N ARG A 346 -14.32 -1.53 1.78
CA ARG A 346 -13.89 -2.39 2.87
C ARG A 346 -13.02 -3.55 2.38
N ALA A 347 -13.38 -4.20 1.28
CA ALA A 347 -12.58 -5.26 0.70
C ALA A 347 -11.21 -4.79 0.21
N ALA A 348 -11.13 -3.58 -0.37
CA ALA A 348 -9.88 -2.96 -0.77
C ALA A 348 -8.98 -2.62 0.45
N THR A 349 -9.57 -2.13 1.55
CA THR A 349 -8.84 -1.92 2.81
C THR A 349 -8.26 -3.23 3.34
N ILE A 350 -9.08 -4.29 3.40
CA ILE A 350 -8.61 -5.63 3.82
C ILE A 350 -7.47 -6.11 2.92
N LEU A 351 -7.59 -5.93 1.60
CA LEU A 351 -6.53 -6.30 0.66
C LEU A 351 -5.23 -5.53 0.93
N SER A 352 -5.33 -4.22 1.20
CA SER A 352 -4.17 -3.37 1.52
C SER A 352 -3.49 -3.83 2.81
N GLU A 353 -4.24 -4.04 3.88
CA GLU A 353 -3.73 -4.54 5.17
C GLU A 353 -3.00 -5.88 5.01
N GLN A 354 -3.51 -6.79 4.18
CA GLN A 354 -2.83 -8.06 3.92
C GLN A 354 -1.55 -7.90 3.06
N LEU A 355 -1.47 -6.84 2.24
CA LEU A 355 -0.29 -6.56 1.42
C LEU A 355 0.83 -5.85 2.21
N GLU A 356 0.51 -5.13 3.28
CA GLU A 356 1.49 -4.46 4.16
C GLU A 356 2.56 -5.43 4.67
N ALA A 357 2.17 -6.65 5.07
CA ALA A 357 3.12 -7.69 5.49
C ALA A 357 4.19 -8.04 4.44
N PHE A 358 3.89 -7.85 3.14
CA PHE A 358 4.87 -8.06 2.05
C PHE A 358 5.74 -6.83 1.78
N ILE A 359 5.28 -5.65 2.20
CA ILE A 359 6.00 -4.38 2.04
C ILE A 359 7.06 -4.29 3.14
N ASP A 360 6.71 -4.58 4.40
CA ASP A 360 7.61 -4.48 5.55
C ASP A 360 8.80 -5.44 5.48
N LEU A 361 8.64 -6.59 4.80
CA LEU A 361 9.75 -7.50 4.49
C LEU A 361 10.87 -6.83 3.67
N ARG A 362 10.59 -5.70 3.02
CA ARG A 362 11.59 -4.93 2.24
C ARG A 362 12.38 -3.95 3.10
N ASP A 363 11.82 -3.45 4.20
CA ASP A 363 12.50 -2.46 5.06
C ASP A 363 13.61 -3.08 5.91
N VAL A 364 13.56 -4.38 6.17
CA VAL A 364 14.69 -5.12 6.79
C VAL A 364 15.95 -5.13 5.89
N ARG A 365 15.83 -4.71 4.62
CA ARG A 365 16.94 -4.68 3.65
C ARG A 365 17.61 -3.32 3.48
N GLN A 366 17.04 -2.26 4.05
CA GLN A 366 17.76 -1.00 4.14
C GLN A 366 18.38 -0.95 5.53
N PRO A 367 19.70 -1.17 5.69
CA PRO A 367 20.34 -0.69 6.89
C PRO A 367 20.12 0.82 6.89
N GLU A 368 19.27 1.32 7.80
CA GLU A 368 19.31 2.72 8.18
C GLU A 368 20.77 3.00 8.51
N ILE A 369 21.44 3.79 7.68
CA ILE A 369 22.68 4.43 8.08
C ILE A 369 22.21 5.37 9.18
N LYS A 370 22.24 4.91 10.43
CA LYS A 370 22.12 5.79 11.58
C LYS A 370 23.25 6.79 11.39
N GLU A 371 22.89 8.02 11.05
CA GLU A 371 23.81 9.13 11.15
C GLU A 371 24.27 9.13 12.61
N GLU A 372 25.48 8.64 12.84
CA GLU A 372 26.15 8.80 14.12
C GLU A 372 26.19 10.30 14.36
N LYS A 373 25.38 10.77 15.32
CA LYS A 373 25.52 12.12 15.84
C LYS A 373 26.99 12.29 16.20
N PRO A 374 27.69 13.34 15.75
CA PRO A 374 29.08 13.54 16.15
C PRO A 374 29.15 13.51 17.68
N GLU A 375 30.03 12.67 18.25
CA GLU A 375 30.15 12.44 19.70
C GLU A 375 30.49 13.71 20.50
N PHE A 376 30.88 14.80 19.83
CA PHE A 376 31.26 16.06 20.45
C PHE A 376 30.55 17.24 19.81
N ASP A 377 30.20 18.22 20.64
CA ASP A 377 29.71 19.50 20.15
C ASP A 377 30.77 20.13 19.22
N PRO A 378 30.39 20.60 18.02
CA PRO A 378 31.30 21.14 17.01
C PRO A 378 32.05 22.40 17.47
N ILE A 379 31.68 22.94 18.64
CA ILE A 379 32.36 24.06 19.28
C ILE A 379 33.69 23.67 19.92
N LEU A 380 33.85 22.42 20.38
CA LEU A 380 35.05 21.97 21.08
C LEU A 380 36.25 21.79 20.13
N LEU A 381 35.98 21.51 18.85
CA LEU A 381 36.96 21.32 17.78
C LEU A 381 37.46 22.64 17.18
N ARG A 382 36.92 23.79 17.60
CA ARG A 382 37.36 25.09 17.11
C ARG A 382 38.70 25.50 17.75
N PRO A 383 39.56 26.22 17.02
CA PRO A 383 40.80 26.74 17.57
C PRO A 383 40.53 27.83 18.61
N VAL A 384 41.44 27.98 19.57
CA VAL A 384 41.37 29.01 20.62
C VAL A 384 41.43 30.43 20.05
N ASP A 385 41.98 30.61 18.86
CA ASP A 385 42.06 31.92 18.18
C ASP A 385 40.69 32.49 17.77
N ASP A 386 39.68 31.62 17.61
CA ASP A 386 38.30 32.04 17.32
C ASP A 386 37.57 32.55 18.58
N LEU A 387 38.14 32.33 19.76
CA LEU A 387 37.73 33.02 20.97
C LEU A 387 38.35 34.42 20.88
N GLU A 388 37.51 35.45 20.77
CA GLU A 388 37.88 36.87 20.69
C GLU A 388 38.57 37.38 21.97
N LEU A 389 39.68 36.76 22.34
CA LEU A 389 40.48 37.04 23.52
C LEU A 389 41.47 38.17 23.23
N THR A 390 41.89 38.89 24.27
CA THR A 390 42.99 39.84 24.14
C THR A 390 44.26 39.17 23.62
N VAL A 391 45.04 39.92 22.85
CA VAL A 391 46.32 39.49 22.24
C VAL A 391 47.28 38.87 23.26
N ARG A 392 47.20 39.30 24.53
CA ARG A 392 48.00 38.73 25.62
C ARG A 392 47.53 37.33 26.01
N SER A 393 46.24 37.15 26.20
CA SER A 393 45.63 35.87 26.62
C SER A 393 45.80 34.80 25.53
N ALA A 394 45.61 35.14 24.25
CA ALA A 394 45.81 34.22 23.13
C ALA A 394 47.27 33.76 22.98
N ASN A 395 48.23 34.68 23.11
CA ASN A 395 49.66 34.34 23.02
C ASN A 395 50.15 33.51 24.22
N CYS A 396 49.60 33.73 25.42
CA CYS A 396 49.88 32.90 26.58
C CYS A 396 49.36 31.47 26.41
N LEU A 397 48.14 31.28 25.90
CA LEU A 397 47.56 29.96 25.66
C LEU A 397 48.30 29.17 24.58
N LYS A 398 48.76 29.85 23.52
CA LYS A 398 49.62 29.27 22.47
C LYS A 398 50.98 28.80 23.00
N ALA A 399 51.59 29.55 23.92
CA ALA A 399 52.88 29.20 24.51
C ALA A 399 52.81 27.90 25.35
N GLU A 400 51.64 27.59 25.89
CA GLU A 400 51.34 26.38 26.68
C GLU A 400 50.74 25.25 25.83
N SER A 401 50.84 25.32 24.51
CA SER A 401 50.36 24.29 23.55
C SER A 401 48.84 24.01 23.58
N ILE A 402 48.03 24.97 24.04
CA ILE A 402 46.57 24.84 24.04
C ILE A 402 46.02 25.42 22.73
N HIS A 403 45.71 24.54 21.78
CA HIS A 403 45.30 24.94 20.43
C HIS A 403 43.78 24.95 20.21
N TYR A 404 43.03 24.11 20.93
CA TYR A 404 41.59 23.92 20.75
C TYR A 404 40.79 24.28 22.00
N ILE A 405 39.52 24.67 21.80
CA ILE A 405 38.61 25.01 22.91
C ILE A 405 38.41 23.81 23.84
N GLY A 406 38.33 22.59 23.30
CA GLY A 406 38.19 21.38 24.12
C GLY A 406 39.36 21.12 25.07
N ASP A 407 40.59 21.51 24.73
CA ASP A 407 41.75 21.39 25.61
C ASP A 407 41.75 22.47 26.72
N LEU A 408 41.34 23.69 26.38
CA LEU A 408 41.18 24.79 27.34
C LEU A 408 40.16 24.47 28.45
N VAL A 409 39.05 23.82 28.08
CA VAL A 409 37.95 23.47 28.99
C VAL A 409 38.34 22.40 30.02
N GLN A 410 39.32 21.54 29.71
CA GLN A 410 39.82 20.54 30.67
C GLN A 410 40.74 21.12 31.73
N ARG A 411 41.37 22.26 31.46
CA ARG A 411 42.33 22.88 32.39
C ARG A 411 41.62 23.54 33.55
N THR A 412 42.16 23.29 34.73
CA THR A 412 41.67 23.93 35.96
C THR A 412 42.24 25.34 36.08
N GLU A 413 41.51 26.22 36.77
CA GLU A 413 41.93 27.61 36.99
C GLU A 413 43.30 27.72 37.68
N VAL A 414 43.59 26.75 38.55
CA VAL A 414 44.83 26.68 39.32
C VAL A 414 46.02 26.32 38.42
N GLU A 415 45.80 25.53 37.37
CA GLU A 415 46.84 25.21 36.37
C GLU A 415 47.11 26.40 35.47
N LEU A 416 46.07 27.09 34.99
CA LEU A 416 46.22 28.27 34.15
C LEU A 416 46.97 29.40 34.88
N LEU A 417 46.76 29.58 36.18
CA LEU A 417 47.43 30.63 36.96
C LEU A 417 48.93 30.37 37.20
N LYS A 418 49.41 29.14 36.97
CA LYS A 418 50.84 28.79 37.07
C LYS A 418 51.62 29.14 35.81
N THR A 419 50.93 29.39 34.70
CA THR A 419 51.54 29.69 33.40
C THR A 419 52.21 31.07 33.42
N PRO A 420 53.40 31.22 32.82
CA PRO A 420 54.12 32.48 32.84
C PRO A 420 53.36 33.56 32.06
N ASN A 421 53.20 34.73 32.66
CA ASN A 421 52.54 35.92 32.09
C ASN A 421 51.00 35.88 31.99
N LEU A 422 50.32 34.86 32.53
CA LEU A 422 48.85 34.86 32.67
C LEU A 422 48.42 35.50 34.00
N GLY A 423 47.82 36.70 33.93
CA GLY A 423 47.37 37.45 35.09
C GLY A 423 45.91 37.22 35.46
N LYS A 424 45.50 37.66 36.67
CA LYS A 424 44.11 37.57 37.15
C LYS A 424 43.07 38.19 36.20
N LYS A 425 43.44 39.27 35.50
CA LYS A 425 42.56 39.94 34.51
C LYS A 425 42.31 39.10 33.24
N SER A 426 43.33 38.39 32.78
CA SER A 426 43.22 37.47 31.63
C SER A 426 42.40 36.23 31.99
N LEU A 427 42.51 35.74 33.24
CA LEU A 427 41.71 34.61 33.71
C LEU A 427 40.21 34.95 33.78
N THR A 428 39.85 36.13 34.28
CA THR A 428 38.45 36.57 34.31
C THR A 428 37.87 36.73 32.90
N GLU A 429 38.66 37.26 31.96
CA GLU A 429 38.29 37.39 30.56
C GLU A 429 37.98 36.02 29.91
N ILE A 430 38.85 35.03 30.12
CA ILE A 430 38.65 33.66 29.61
C ILE A 430 37.35 33.04 30.18
N LYS A 431 37.08 33.24 31.47
CA LYS A 431 35.86 32.73 32.10
C LYS A 431 34.59 33.35 31.51
N ASP A 432 34.58 34.66 31.32
CA ASP A 432 33.42 35.37 30.80
C ASP A 432 33.10 34.96 29.35
N VAL A 433 34.13 34.77 28.52
CA VAL A 433 33.98 34.34 27.12
C VAL A 433 33.53 32.86 27.03
N LEU A 434 34.07 31.99 27.88
CA LEU A 434 33.63 30.58 27.95
C LEU A 434 32.19 30.47 28.46
N ALA A 435 31.82 31.26 29.48
CA ALA A 435 30.47 31.31 30.02
C ALA A 435 29.44 31.78 28.98
N THR A 436 29.81 32.74 28.13
CA THR A 436 28.96 33.21 27.02
C THR A 436 28.63 32.09 26.02
N ARG A 437 29.50 31.07 25.92
CA ARG A 437 29.33 29.89 25.04
C ARG A 437 28.88 28.64 25.82
N ASN A 438 28.39 28.80 27.05
CA ASN A 438 27.95 27.73 27.97
C ASN A 438 29.02 26.69 28.34
N LEU A 439 30.30 27.06 28.28
CA LEU A 439 31.43 26.20 28.68
C LEU A 439 32.00 26.68 30.02
N THR A 440 32.51 25.75 30.82
CA THR A 440 33.16 26.05 32.11
C THR A 440 34.56 25.43 32.17
N LEU A 441 35.44 26.02 32.98
CA LEU A 441 36.79 25.47 33.19
C LEU A 441 36.73 24.26 34.13
N GLY A 442 37.48 23.21 33.81
CA GLY A 442 37.56 21.97 34.58
C GLY A 442 36.48 20.94 34.23
N MET A 443 35.83 21.04 33.07
CA MET A 443 34.93 19.96 32.61
C MET A 443 35.76 18.74 32.18
N ARG A 444 35.31 17.54 32.55
CA ARG A 444 35.91 16.29 32.10
C ARG A 444 35.21 15.84 30.81
N LEU A 445 35.96 15.79 29.72
CA LEU A 445 35.51 15.25 28.45
C LEU A 445 36.08 13.84 28.30
N ASP A 446 35.22 12.82 28.32
CA ASP A 446 35.63 11.44 28.04
C ASP A 446 35.93 11.29 26.53
N ASN A 447 37.02 10.61 26.17
CA ASN A 447 37.51 10.41 24.78
C ASN A 447 38.03 11.65 24.02
N TRP A 448 38.57 12.66 24.70
CA TRP A 448 39.30 13.79 24.08
C TRP A 448 40.82 13.65 24.25
N PRO A 449 41.66 13.87 23.22
CA PRO A 449 41.34 14.32 21.86
C PRO A 449 40.80 13.21 20.94
N PRO A 450 39.89 13.53 19.99
CA PRO A 450 39.44 12.55 18.99
C PRO A 450 40.60 12.14 18.07
N ALA A 451 40.57 10.90 17.60
CA ALA A 451 41.63 10.30 16.76
C ALA A 451 41.91 11.07 15.44
N SER A 452 41.05 12.01 15.07
CA SER A 452 41.23 12.91 13.92
C SER A 452 42.17 14.09 14.18
N ILE A 453 42.51 14.39 15.44
CA ILE A 453 43.29 15.58 15.85
C ILE A 453 44.55 15.20 16.66
N SER A 454 44.79 13.89 16.88
CA SER A 454 45.95 13.36 17.62
C SER A 454 47.27 13.49 16.88
#